data_AF-A0AAU0UPS3-F1
#
_entry.id   AF-A0AAU0UPS3-F1
#
_cell.length_a   1.000
_cell.length_b   1.000
_cell.length_c   1.000
_cell.angle_alpha   90.00
_cell.angle_beta   90.00
_cell.angle_gamma   90.00
#
_symmetry.space_group_name_H-M   'P 1'
#
loop_
_entity.id
_entity.type
_entity.pdbx_description
1 polymer ?
#
loop_
_entity_poly.entity_id
_entity_poly.type
_entity_poly.pdbx_seq_one_letter_code
_entity_poly.pdbx_strand_id
1 'polypeptide(L)'
;MSWVKHYHDDHMAVMRLLAKLEGNIKEIEMGEKRTHLNLELEEFARVIREVIIPHFKHEETGIYARIAEVSEEERDFINRMLEEHRRLYVAFEDYLSAVDSLDEAKLAAAGKIIIDILAKHIKKEELVIPKIAAKLDIS
;
A
#
# COMPACT_ATOMS: atom_id res chain seq x y z
N MET A 1 -7.33 -22.54 -3.58
CA MET A 1 -7.87 -21.90 -2.34
C MET A 1 -6.78 -21.39 -1.39
N SER A 2 -5.48 -21.51 -1.73
CA SER A 2 -4.39 -20.99 -0.88
C SER A 2 -4.07 -19.53 -1.20
N TRP A 3 -4.02 -19.15 -2.48
CA TRP A 3 -3.54 -17.84 -2.91
C TRP A 3 -4.47 -16.68 -2.49
N VAL A 4 -5.77 -16.74 -2.81
CA VAL A 4 -6.74 -15.68 -2.48
C VAL A 4 -6.79 -15.38 -0.98
N LYS A 5 -6.62 -16.41 -0.14
CA LYS A 5 -6.61 -16.23 1.31
C LYS A 5 -5.36 -15.47 1.76
N HIS A 6 -4.18 -15.85 1.28
CA HIS A 6 -2.94 -15.14 1.59
C HIS A 6 -2.99 -13.69 1.10
N TYR A 7 -3.47 -13.48 -0.13
CA TYR A 7 -3.68 -12.16 -0.72
C TYR A 7 -4.54 -11.25 0.18
N HIS A 8 -5.70 -11.77 0.61
CA HIS A 8 -6.58 -11.07 1.53
C HIS A 8 -5.94 -10.81 2.90
N ASP A 9 -5.28 -11.81 3.48
CA ASP A 9 -4.65 -11.70 4.80
C ASP A 9 -3.56 -10.61 4.81
N ASP A 10 -2.75 -10.54 3.74
CA ASP A 10 -1.70 -9.53 3.56
C ASP A 10 -2.32 -8.11 3.47
N HIS A 11 -3.37 -7.96 2.67
CA HIS A 11 -4.11 -6.70 2.55
C HIS A 11 -4.73 -6.24 3.87
N MET A 12 -5.33 -7.16 4.62
CA MET A 12 -5.92 -6.83 5.92
C MET A 12 -4.86 -6.46 6.96
N ALA A 13 -3.67 -7.05 6.88
CA ALA A 13 -2.54 -6.65 7.73
C ALA A 13 -2.09 -5.21 7.41
N VAL A 14 -1.93 -4.85 6.14
CA VAL A 14 -1.58 -3.49 5.71
C VAL A 14 -2.65 -2.48 6.12
N MET A 15 -3.93 -2.80 5.95
CA MET A 15 -5.05 -1.92 6.35
C MET A 15 -5.04 -1.59 7.84
N ARG A 16 -4.67 -2.54 8.71
CA ARG A 16 -4.52 -2.27 10.16
C ARG A 16 -3.35 -1.35 10.45
N LEU A 17 -2.23 -1.51 9.73
CA LEU A 17 -1.06 -0.65 9.88
C LEU A 17 -1.34 0.78 9.39
N LEU A 18 -2.16 0.95 8.35
CA LEU A 18 -2.60 2.27 7.90
C LEU A 18 -3.43 3.01 8.95
N ALA A 19 -4.28 2.31 9.70
CA ALA A 19 -5.02 2.92 10.81
C ALA A 19 -4.08 3.38 11.94
N LYS A 20 -3.03 2.61 12.24
CA LYS A 20 -1.98 3.02 13.19
C LYS A 20 -1.23 4.25 12.68
N LEU A 21 -0.82 4.25 11.41
CA LEU A 21 -0.17 5.39 10.77
C LEU A 21 -1.04 6.65 10.85
N GLU A 22 -2.35 6.54 10.60
CA GLU A 22 -3.27 7.69 10.68
C GLU A 22 -3.25 8.35 12.07
N GLY A 23 -3.24 7.55 13.14
CA GLY A 23 -3.08 8.06 14.51
C GLY A 23 -1.76 8.81 14.69
N ASN A 24 -0.67 8.20 14.21
CA ASN A 24 0.67 8.76 14.33
C ASN A 24 0.82 10.08 13.56
N ILE A 25 0.23 10.18 12.37
CA ILE A 25 0.21 11.44 11.62
C ILE A 25 -0.59 12.52 12.35
N LYS A 26 -1.75 12.20 12.92
CA LYS A 26 -2.54 13.17 13.71
C LYS A 26 -1.75 13.71 14.91
N GLU A 27 -0.97 12.88 15.58
CA GLU A 27 -0.11 13.33 16.69
C GLU A 27 0.98 14.30 16.23
N ILE A 28 1.60 14.04 15.08
CA ILE A 28 2.56 14.97 14.49
C ILE A 28 1.89 16.32 14.23
N GLU A 29 0.69 16.31 13.64
CA GLU A 29 -0.06 17.54 13.32
C GLU A 29 -0.51 18.33 14.55
N MET A 30 -0.84 17.63 15.64
CA MET A 30 -1.25 18.24 16.90
C MET A 30 -0.06 18.69 17.76
N GLY A 31 1.16 18.22 17.45
CA GLY A 31 2.35 18.46 18.27
C GLY A 31 2.37 17.66 19.59
N GLU A 32 1.45 16.72 19.77
CA GLU A 32 1.29 15.91 20.99
C GLU A 32 1.98 14.55 20.85
N LYS A 33 3.32 14.56 20.85
CA LYS A 33 4.10 13.35 20.54
C LYS A 33 4.21 12.41 21.75
N ARG A 34 3.71 11.19 21.57
CA ARG A 34 3.91 10.09 22.52
C ARG A 34 5.36 9.61 22.49
N THR A 35 5.84 9.06 23.62
CA THR A 35 7.22 8.58 23.80
C THR A 35 7.71 7.60 22.73
N HIS A 36 6.80 6.87 22.07
CA HIS A 36 7.13 5.81 21.12
C HIS A 36 6.88 6.18 19.65
N LEU A 37 6.44 7.41 19.35
CA LEU A 37 6.03 7.81 18.00
C LEU A 37 7.11 7.52 16.94
N ASN A 38 8.38 7.90 17.21
CA ASN A 38 9.47 7.70 16.26
C ASN A 38 9.72 6.21 15.96
N LEU A 39 9.67 5.35 16.97
CA LEU A 39 9.82 3.90 16.79
C LEU A 39 8.68 3.33 15.92
N GLU A 40 7.46 3.83 16.09
CA GLU A 40 6.32 3.37 15.29
C GLU A 40 6.38 3.85 13.84
N LEU A 41 6.94 5.05 13.60
CA LEU A 41 7.19 5.55 12.24
C LEU A 41 8.31 4.74 11.55
N GLU A 42 9.38 4.41 12.28
CA GLU A 42 10.44 3.50 11.81
C GLU A 42 9.91 2.08 11.54
N GLU A 43 9.02 1.57 12.38
CA GLU A 43 8.32 0.29 12.14
C GLU A 43 7.56 0.31 10.81
N PHE A 44 6.79 1.37 10.56
CA PHE A 44 6.06 1.49 9.30
C PHE A 44 6.99 1.65 8.10
N ALA A 45 8.11 2.36 8.24
CA ALA A 45 9.15 2.43 7.22
C ALA A 45 9.74 1.05 6.87
N ARG A 46 9.95 0.18 7.87
CA ARG A 46 10.36 -1.21 7.62
C ARG A 46 9.28 -1.98 6.86
N VAL A 47 8.02 -1.85 7.25
CA VAL A 47 6.90 -2.50 6.55
C VAL A 47 6.83 -2.07 5.09
N ILE A 48 7.02 -0.79 4.78
CA ILE A 48 7.07 -0.31 3.39
C ILE A 48 8.16 -1.07 2.61
N ARG A 49 9.38 -1.12 3.16
CA ARG A 49 10.55 -1.71 2.48
C ARG A 49 10.46 -3.22 2.32
N GLU A 50 10.00 -3.91 3.36
CA GLU A 50 10.09 -5.37 3.49
C GLU A 50 8.81 -6.10 3.08
N VAL A 51 7.66 -5.41 3.06
CA VAL A 51 6.36 -6.03 2.81
C VAL A 51 5.65 -5.36 1.62
N ILE A 52 5.35 -4.06 1.71
CA ILE A 52 4.47 -3.39 0.74
C ILE A 52 5.13 -3.29 -0.64
N ILE A 53 6.36 -2.78 -0.72
CA ILE A 53 7.07 -2.66 -2.00
C ILE A 53 7.30 -4.03 -2.65
N PRO A 54 7.74 -5.08 -1.93
CA PRO A 54 7.83 -6.43 -2.49
C PRO A 54 6.49 -6.98 -2.99
N HIS A 55 5.39 -6.74 -2.25
CA HIS A 55 4.04 -7.14 -2.65
C HIS A 55 3.63 -6.51 -3.98
N PHE A 56 3.79 -5.18 -4.12
CA PHE A 56 3.50 -4.47 -5.38
C PHE A 56 4.30 -5.02 -6.55
N LYS A 57 5.60 -5.25 -6.37
CA LYS A 57 6.43 -5.83 -7.44
C LYS A 57 5.97 -7.23 -7.84
N HIS A 58 5.53 -8.04 -6.88
CA HIS A 58 4.98 -9.36 -7.15
C HIS A 58 3.67 -9.29 -7.93
N GLU A 59 2.79 -8.34 -7.59
CA GLU A 59 1.55 -8.13 -8.32
C GLU A 59 1.80 -7.66 -9.75
N GLU A 60 2.63 -6.62 -9.90
CA GLU A 60 3.00 -5.99 -11.17
C GLU A 60 3.58 -6.99 -12.18
N THR A 61 4.49 -7.85 -11.71
CA THR A 61 5.16 -8.86 -12.55
C THR A 61 4.38 -10.17 -12.66
N GLY A 62 3.40 -10.38 -11.78
CA GLY A 62 2.63 -11.60 -11.67
C GLY A 62 1.18 -11.41 -12.11
N ILE A 63 0.28 -11.26 -11.13
CA ILE A 63 -1.17 -11.31 -11.38
C ILE A 63 -1.65 -10.15 -12.26
N TYR A 64 -1.09 -8.95 -12.14
CA TYR A 64 -1.48 -7.80 -12.97
C TYR A 64 -1.17 -8.03 -14.44
N ALA A 65 0.03 -8.53 -14.75
CA ALA A 65 0.43 -8.85 -16.11
C ALA A 65 -0.55 -9.83 -16.77
N ARG A 66 -0.94 -10.89 -16.05
CA ARG A 66 -1.90 -11.89 -16.53
C ARG A 66 -3.31 -11.32 -16.71
N ILE A 67 -3.76 -10.47 -15.80
CA ILE A 67 -5.07 -9.81 -15.89
C ILE A 67 -5.13 -8.85 -17.09
N ALA A 68 -4.05 -8.11 -17.38
CA ALA A 68 -4.00 -7.16 -18.49
C ALA A 68 -4.10 -7.81 -19.89
N GLU A 69 -3.86 -9.12 -19.98
CA GLU A 69 -3.98 -9.91 -21.21
C GLU A 69 -5.41 -10.41 -21.48
N VAL A 70 -6.32 -10.32 -20.51
CA VAL A 70 -7.68 -10.90 -20.60
C VAL A 70 -8.57 -10.14 -21.57
N SER A 71 -8.70 -8.83 -21.40
CA SER A 71 -9.44 -7.95 -22.30
C SER A 71 -8.97 -6.50 -22.17
N GLU A 72 -9.50 -5.62 -23.01
CA GLU A 72 -9.24 -4.18 -22.94
C GLU A 72 -9.72 -3.58 -21.61
N GLU A 73 -10.87 -4.04 -21.08
CA GLU A 73 -11.41 -3.55 -19.80
C GLU A 73 -10.49 -3.89 -18.63
N GLU A 74 -10.04 -5.15 -18.53
CA GLU A 74 -9.09 -5.57 -17.50
C GLU A 74 -7.74 -4.87 -17.65
N ARG A 75 -7.27 -4.64 -18.88
CA ARG A 75 -6.04 -3.88 -19.13
C ARG A 75 -6.13 -2.44 -18.64
N ASP A 76 -7.23 -1.76 -18.93
CA ASP A 76 -7.48 -0.40 -18.46
C ASP A 76 -7.59 -0.32 -16.94
N PHE A 77 -8.20 -1.34 -16.31
CA PHE A 77 -8.20 -1.47 -14.86
C PHE A 77 -6.78 -1.57 -14.31
N ILE A 78 -5.96 -2.50 -14.83
CA ILE A 78 -4.58 -2.69 -14.38
C ILE A 78 -3.72 -1.44 -14.62
N ASN A 79 -3.88 -0.75 -15.75
CA ASN A 79 -3.18 0.51 -16.01
C ASN A 79 -3.46 1.59 -14.94
N ARG A 80 -4.70 1.67 -14.44
CA ARG A 80 -5.04 2.56 -13.32
C ARG A 80 -4.41 2.12 -12.01
N MET A 81 -4.35 0.81 -11.75
CA MET A 81 -3.70 0.26 -10.55
C MET A 81 -2.19 0.56 -10.55
N LEU A 82 -1.53 0.37 -11.69
CA LEU A 82 -0.11 0.70 -11.89
C LEU A 82 0.18 2.19 -11.70
N GLU A 83 -0.72 3.06 -12.14
CA GLU A 83 -0.58 4.50 -11.91
C GLU A 83 -0.67 4.87 -10.43
N GLU A 84 -1.52 4.19 -9.67
CA GLU A 84 -1.57 4.35 -8.22
C GLU A 84 -0.32 3.83 -7.52
N HIS A 85 0.26 2.70 -7.98
CA HIS A 85 1.55 2.23 -7.49
C HIS A 85 2.64 3.29 -7.69
N ARG A 86 2.72 3.92 -8.87
CA ARG A 86 3.69 5.00 -9.12
C ARG A 86 3.56 6.15 -8.13
N ARG A 87 2.33 6.59 -7.87
CA ARG A 87 2.07 7.66 -6.88
C ARG A 87 2.45 7.23 -5.47
N LEU A 88 2.17 5.97 -5.12
CA LEU A 88 2.54 5.40 -3.84
C LEU A 88 4.06 5.23 -3.69
N TYR A 89 4.78 4.83 -4.73
CA TYR A 89 6.25 4.74 -4.68
C TYR A 89 6.88 6.10 -4.36
N VAL A 90 6.41 7.18 -4.99
CA VAL A 90 6.88 8.53 -4.65
C VAL A 90 6.58 8.88 -3.19
N ALA A 91 5.37 8.59 -2.72
CA ALA A 91 4.99 8.86 -1.34
C ALA A 91 5.79 8.00 -0.33
N PHE A 92 6.12 6.75 -0.70
CA PHE A 92 6.98 5.88 0.09
C PHE A 92 8.40 6.42 0.16
N GLU A 93 8.99 6.82 -0.96
CA GLU A 93 10.33 7.44 -0.97
C GLU A 93 10.36 8.69 -0.10
N ASP A 94 9.35 9.55 -0.20
CA ASP A 94 9.24 10.74 0.63
C ASP A 94 9.09 10.41 2.12
N TYR A 95 8.26 9.41 2.46
CA TYR A 95 8.07 8.97 3.83
C TYR A 95 9.37 8.38 4.41
N LEU A 96 10.04 7.49 3.67
CA LEU A 96 11.28 6.85 4.09
C LEU A 96 12.39 7.88 4.32
N SER A 97 12.54 8.83 3.38
CA SER A 97 13.48 9.94 3.51
C SER A 97 13.16 10.80 4.74
N ALA A 98 11.88 11.04 5.02
CA ALA A 98 11.45 11.87 6.14
C ALA A 98 11.64 11.18 7.50
N VAL A 99 11.52 9.85 7.57
CA VAL A 99 11.91 9.07 8.75
C VAL A 99 13.41 9.22 9.00
N ASP A 100 14.25 9.03 7.97
CA ASP A 100 15.71 9.08 8.11
C ASP A 100 16.22 10.47 8.53
N SER A 101 15.54 11.54 8.10
CA SER A 101 15.88 12.94 8.44
C SER A 101 15.10 13.50 9.62
N LEU A 102 14.17 12.74 10.21
CA LEU A 102 13.22 13.20 11.23
C LEU A 102 12.44 14.46 10.80
N ASP A 103 12.08 14.56 9.52
CA ASP A 103 11.30 15.68 8.99
C ASP A 103 9.80 15.42 9.17
N GLU A 104 9.24 15.98 10.22
CA GLU A 104 7.86 15.79 10.63
C GLU A 104 6.84 16.36 9.64
N ALA A 105 7.14 17.49 9.00
CA ALA A 105 6.24 18.08 8.02
C ALA A 105 6.16 17.19 6.79
N LYS A 106 7.30 16.67 6.33
CA LYS A 106 7.38 15.73 5.22
C LYS A 106 6.74 14.37 5.57
N LEU A 107 6.93 13.88 6.81
CA LEU A 107 6.27 12.67 7.32
C LEU A 107 4.74 12.80 7.30
N ALA A 108 4.22 13.91 7.80
CA ALA A 108 2.78 14.16 7.82
C ALA A 108 2.21 14.24 6.40
N ALA A 109 2.89 14.96 5.49
CA ALA A 109 2.47 15.07 4.10
C ALA A 109 2.47 13.70 3.38
N ALA A 110 3.58 12.97 3.46
CA ALA A 110 3.72 11.67 2.81
C ALA A 110 2.77 10.63 3.42
N GLY A 111 2.66 10.59 4.74
CA GLY A 111 1.76 9.67 5.45
C GLY A 111 0.30 9.85 5.05
N LYS A 112 -0.18 11.09 4.89
CA LYS A 112 -1.55 11.36 4.39
C LYS A 112 -1.78 10.81 2.98
N ILE A 113 -0.81 11.01 2.08
CA ILE A 113 -0.89 10.50 0.70
C ILE A 113 -0.96 8.97 0.71
N ILE A 114 -0.11 8.32 1.50
CA ILE A 114 -0.09 6.86 1.67
C ILE A 114 -1.45 6.37 2.17
N ILE A 115 -1.99 6.96 3.23
CA ILE A 115 -3.29 6.57 3.81
C ILE A 115 -4.42 6.72 2.78
N ASP A 116 -4.50 7.87 2.10
CA ASP A 116 -5.61 8.17 1.19
C ASP A 116 -5.61 7.28 -0.05
N ILE A 117 -4.43 6.99 -0.60
CA ILE A 117 -4.31 6.19 -1.83
C ILE A 117 -4.34 4.70 -1.50
N LEU A 118 -3.50 4.22 -0.58
CA LEU A 118 -3.29 2.78 -0.37
C LEU A 118 -4.56 2.08 0.13
N ALA A 119 -5.33 2.72 1.03
CA ALA A 119 -6.58 2.13 1.51
C ALA A 119 -7.65 1.99 0.40
N LYS A 120 -7.71 2.94 -0.54
CA LYS A 120 -8.62 2.87 -1.69
C LYS A 120 -8.12 1.87 -2.72
N HIS A 121 -6.81 1.80 -2.91
CA HIS A 121 -6.14 0.86 -3.79
C HIS A 121 -6.47 -0.59 -3.41
N ILE A 122 -6.16 -0.98 -2.17
CA ILE A 122 -6.43 -2.32 -1.62
C ILE A 122 -7.92 -2.68 -1.77
N LYS A 123 -8.83 -1.76 -1.47
CA LYS A 123 -10.28 -2.00 -1.65
C LYS A 123 -10.65 -2.35 -3.08
N LYS A 124 -10.04 -1.70 -4.07
CA LYS A 124 -10.31 -2.00 -5.49
C LYS A 124 -9.76 -3.37 -5.88
N GLU A 125 -8.58 -3.72 -5.39
CA GLU A 125 -8.00 -5.04 -5.60
C GLU A 125 -8.88 -6.15 -5.03
N GLU A 126 -9.22 -6.07 -3.75
CA GLU A 126 -10.07 -7.04 -3.04
C GLU A 126 -11.42 -7.28 -3.74
N LEU A 127 -11.98 -6.23 -4.35
CA LEU A 127 -13.27 -6.30 -5.03
C LEU A 127 -13.20 -6.88 -6.43
N VAL A 128 -12.06 -6.75 -7.13
CA VAL A 128 -11.95 -6.99 -8.57
C VAL A 128 -11.01 -8.15 -8.87
N ILE A 129 -9.80 -8.15 -8.32
CA ILE A 129 -8.73 -9.10 -8.67
C ILE A 129 -9.11 -10.54 -8.36
N PRO A 130 -9.64 -10.90 -7.17
CA PRO A 130 -10.05 -12.27 -6.90
C PRO A 130 -11.10 -12.81 -7.88
N LYS A 131 -12.01 -11.94 -8.36
CA LYS A 131 -13.05 -12.34 -9.32
C LYS A 131 -12.46 -12.64 -10.69
N ILE A 132 -11.49 -11.84 -11.14
CA ILE A 132 -10.80 -12.08 -12.41
C ILE A 132 -9.89 -13.30 -12.29
N ALA A 133 -9.13 -13.42 -11.20
CA ALA A 133 -8.26 -14.55 -10.93
C ALA A 133 -9.01 -15.90 -10.95
N ALA A 134 -10.23 -15.93 -10.38
CA ALA A 134 -11.09 -17.11 -10.42
C ALA A 134 -11.52 -17.49 -11.85
N LYS A 135 -11.73 -16.52 -12.76
CA LYS A 135 -12.03 -16.78 -14.17
C LYS A 135 -10.82 -17.35 -14.93
N LEU A 136 -9.61 -17.00 -14.49
CA LEU A 136 -8.35 -17.42 -15.10
C LEU A 136 -7.79 -18.73 -14.52
N ASP A 137 -8.54 -19.37 -13.63
CA ASP A 137 -8.16 -20.59 -12.91
C ASP A 137 -6.79 -20.47 -12.21
N ILE A 138 -6.51 -19.27 -11.67
CA ILE A 138 -5.30 -18.96 -10.92
C ILE A 138 -5.52 -19.45 -9.49
N SER A 139 -4.78 -20.49 -9.07
CA SER A 139 -5.00 -21.23 -7.81
C SER A 139 -3.96 -20.97 -6.73
#